data_AF-A0A424Y412-F1
#
_entry.id   AF-A0A424Y412-F1
#
_cell.length_a   1.000
_cell.length_b   1.000
_cell.length_c   1.000
_cell.angle_alpha   90.00
_cell.angle_beta   90.00
_cell.angle_gamma   90.00
#
_symmetry.space_group_name_H-M   'P 1'
#
loop_
_entity.id
_entity.type
_entity.pdbx_description
1 polymer ?
#
loop_
_entity_poly.entity_id
_entity_poly.type
_entity_poly.pdbx_seq_one_letter_code
_entity_poly.pdbx_strand_id
1 'polypeptide(L)'
;MKAKEFLSKSGYLYEIRDVDKDPDARAAFTKLGARGVPAFEIGGELVVGLDPQKLEKLLDYIINSCPNCHRRMRVPKGKGKIRVTCPHCQHKYVTAT
;
A
#
# COMPACT_ATOMS: atom_id res chain seq x y z
N MET A 1 5.94 -0.04 -19.55
CA MET A 1 4.76 -0.62 -18.85
C MET A 1 4.24 0.45 -17.91
N LYS A 2 3.06 1.03 -18.19
CA LYS A 2 2.51 2.18 -17.45
C LYS A 2 2.48 1.99 -15.92
N ALA A 3 2.29 0.75 -15.46
CA ALA A 3 2.29 0.38 -14.05
C ALA A 3 3.65 0.53 -13.35
N LYS A 4 4.73 0.08 -13.99
CA LYS A 4 6.09 0.13 -13.44
C LYS A 4 6.59 1.58 -13.31
N GLU A 5 6.29 2.40 -14.31
CA GLU A 5 6.60 3.83 -14.30
C GLU A 5 5.84 4.57 -13.20
N PHE A 6 4.56 4.26 -12.99
CA PHE A 6 3.75 4.87 -11.93
C PHE A 6 4.28 4.56 -10.52
N LEU A 7 4.62 3.29 -10.27
CA LEU A 7 5.15 2.84 -8.97
C LEU A 7 6.55 3.39 -8.70
N SER A 8 7.44 3.38 -9.70
CA SER A 8 8.79 3.93 -9.57
C SER A 8 8.80 5.46 -9.42
N LYS A 9 7.92 6.19 -10.11
CA LYS A 9 7.82 7.65 -10.01
C LYS A 9 7.30 8.11 -8.64
N SER A 10 6.51 7.28 -8.00
CA SER A 10 5.91 7.59 -6.70
C SER A 10 6.80 7.19 -5.50
N GLY A 11 7.94 6.54 -5.76
CA GLY A 11 8.93 6.18 -4.73
C GLY A 11 8.49 5.04 -3.82
N TYR A 12 7.49 4.24 -4.22
CA TYR A 12 7.04 3.10 -3.43
C TYR A 12 7.95 1.88 -3.67
N LEU A 13 8.31 1.18 -2.59
CA LEU A 13 8.96 -0.12 -2.68
C LEU A 13 7.93 -1.15 -3.14
N TYR A 14 8.23 -1.88 -4.22
CA TYR A 14 7.37 -2.93 -4.76
C TYR A 14 8.21 -4.18 -5.09
N GLU A 15 7.57 -5.34 -5.01
CA GLU A 15 8.12 -6.61 -5.49
C GLU A 15 7.29 -7.08 -6.68
N ILE A 16 7.95 -7.58 -7.73
CA ILE A 16 7.26 -8.20 -8.87
C ILE A 16 7.20 -9.70 -8.60
N ARG A 17 5.99 -10.24 -8.56
CA ARG A 17 5.74 -11.69 -8.50
C ARG A 17 5.15 -12.17 -9.82
N ASP A 18 5.76 -13.22 -10.36
CA ASP A 18 5.38 -13.81 -11.64
C ASP A 18 4.36 -14.94 -11.42
N VAL A 19 3.16 -14.81 -11.97
CA VAL A 19 2.06 -15.77 -11.78
C VAL A 19 2.23 -17.08 -12.55
N ASP A 20 3.14 -17.15 -13.53
CA ASP A 20 3.46 -18.39 -14.26
C ASP A 20 4.49 -19.24 -13.50
N LYS A 21 5.38 -18.59 -12.74
CA LYS A 21 6.43 -19.27 -11.97
C LYS A 21 6.06 -19.55 -10.52
N ASP A 22 5.24 -18.70 -9.90
CA ASP A 22 4.91 -18.77 -8.48
C ASP A 22 3.48 -19.31 -8.26
N PRO A 23 3.34 -20.52 -7.70
CA PRO A 23 2.03 -21.13 -7.44
C PRO A 23 1.22 -20.40 -6.36
N ASP A 24 1.86 -19.71 -5.41
CA ASP A 24 1.17 -18.88 -4.42
C ASP A 24 0.63 -17.60 -5.08
N ALA A 25 1.40 -17.02 -6.01
CA ALA A 25 0.93 -15.89 -6.81
C ALA A 25 -0.24 -16.29 -7.72
N ARG A 26 -0.22 -17.50 -8.28
CA ARG A 26 -1.35 -18.07 -9.04
C ARG A 26 -2.56 -18.30 -8.13
N ALA A 27 -2.37 -18.87 -6.95
CA ALA A 27 -3.45 -19.11 -5.99
C ALA A 27 -4.10 -17.79 -5.53
N ALA A 28 -3.29 -16.76 -5.25
CA ALA A 28 -3.76 -15.41 -5.04
C ALA A 28 -4.56 -14.94 -6.26
N PHE A 29 -3.98 -14.94 -7.46
CA PHE A 29 -4.62 -14.52 -8.73
C PHE A 29 -5.98 -15.19 -8.97
N THR A 30 -6.09 -16.50 -8.76
CA THR A 30 -7.33 -17.27 -8.93
C THR A 30 -8.35 -16.95 -7.85
N LYS A 31 -7.92 -16.79 -6.59
CA LYS A 31 -8.80 -16.44 -5.46
C LYS A 31 -9.40 -15.04 -5.60
N LEU A 32 -8.80 -14.19 -6.43
CA LEU A 32 -9.22 -12.82 -6.70
C LEU A 32 -10.25 -12.70 -7.82
N GLY A 33 -10.54 -13.77 -8.57
CA GLY A 33 -11.51 -13.75 -9.67
C GLY A 33 -11.13 -12.81 -10.82
N ALA A 34 -9.88 -12.35 -10.86
CA ALA A 34 -9.36 -11.45 -11.88
C ALA A 34 -9.25 -12.19 -13.23
N ARG A 35 -9.80 -11.58 -14.29
CA ARG A 35 -9.80 -12.17 -15.64
C ARG A 35 -8.55 -11.82 -16.47
N GLY A 36 -7.63 -11.01 -15.93
CA GLY A 36 -6.41 -10.61 -16.64
C GLY A 36 -5.40 -9.90 -15.74
N VAL A 37 -4.13 -9.99 -16.10
CA VAL A 37 -3.02 -9.21 -15.53
C VAL A 37 -3.04 -7.78 -16.13
N PRO A 38 -2.58 -6.73 -15.42
CA PRO A 38 -1.93 -6.72 -14.12
C PRO A 38 -2.90 -6.63 -12.93
N ALA A 39 -2.56 -7.32 -11.84
CA ALA A 39 -3.19 -7.22 -10.53
C ALA A 39 -2.17 -6.72 -9.51
N PHE A 40 -2.60 -5.87 -8.57
CA PHE A 40 -1.73 -5.25 -7.56
C PHE A 40 -2.20 -5.64 -6.16
N GLU A 41 -1.29 -6.13 -5.31
CA GLU A 41 -1.54 -6.30 -3.88
C GLU A 41 -0.90 -5.13 -3.12
N ILE A 42 -1.71 -4.28 -2.50
CA ILE A 42 -1.27 -3.09 -1.77
C ILE A 42 -1.75 -3.23 -0.33
N GLY A 43 -0.84 -3.55 0.58
CA GLY A 43 -1.14 -3.61 2.01
C GLY A 43 -2.23 -4.64 2.38
N GLY A 44 -2.34 -5.74 1.62
CA GLY A 44 -3.36 -6.77 1.80
C GLY A 44 -4.70 -6.50 1.11
N GLU A 45 -4.85 -5.35 0.45
CA GLU A 45 -5.95 -5.09 -0.47
C GLU A 45 -5.51 -5.36 -1.90
N LEU A 46 -6.36 -6.05 -2.66
CA LEU A 46 -6.07 -6.32 -4.06
C LEU A 46 -6.86 -5.42 -5.00
N VAL A 47 -6.13 -4.82 -5.95
CA VAL A 47 -6.68 -4.00 -7.02
C VAL A 47 -6.51 -4.72 -8.35
N VAL A 48 -7.62 -5.00 -9.02
CA VAL A 48 -7.66 -5.55 -10.37
C VAL A 48 -7.72 -4.39 -11.37
N GLY A 49 -6.78 -4.34 -12.33
CA GLY A 49 -6.71 -3.26 -13.31
C GLY A 49 -5.83 -2.08 -12.88
N LEU A 50 -5.34 -1.33 -13.87
CA LEU A 50 -4.58 -0.10 -13.63
C LEU A 50 -5.55 1.08 -13.47
N ASP A 51 -6.17 1.18 -12.30
CA ASP A 51 -6.95 2.36 -11.90
C ASP A 51 -6.06 3.31 -11.09
N PRO A 52 -5.46 4.35 -11.70
CA PRO A 52 -4.51 5.23 -11.03
C PRO A 52 -5.14 5.91 -9.81
N GLN A 53 -6.40 6.36 -9.89
CA GLN A 53 -7.08 7.01 -8.76
C GLN A 53 -7.27 6.06 -7.56
N LYS A 54 -7.53 4.78 -7.81
CA LYS A 54 -7.73 3.78 -6.77
C LYS A 54 -6.39 3.39 -6.14
N LEU A 55 -5.35 3.27 -6.98
CA LEU A 55 -3.97 3.08 -6.55
C LEU A 55 -3.47 4.24 -5.71
N GLU A 56 -3.70 5.49 -6.13
CA GLU A 56 -3.33 6.68 -5.37
C GLU A 56 -3.97 6.66 -3.99
N LYS A 57 -5.30 6.44 -3.89
CA LYS A 57 -5.98 6.36 -2.58
C LYS A 57 -5.43 5.27 -1.66
N LEU A 58 -5.09 4.11 -2.23
CA LEU A 58 -4.52 3.00 -1.48
C LEU A 58 -3.05 3.23 -1.12
N LEU A 59 -2.33 4.05 -1.87
CA LEU A 59 -0.91 4.37 -1.64
C LEU A 59 -0.70 5.71 -0.93
N ASP A 60 -1.77 6.49 -0.70
CA ASP A 60 -1.76 7.77 0.03
C ASP A 60 -1.64 7.58 1.55
N TYR A 61 -0.73 6.69 1.94
CA TYR A 61 -0.31 6.51 3.32
C TYR A 61 1.21 6.35 3.39
N ILE A 62 1.79 6.87 4.47
CA ILE A 62 3.14 6.56 4.91
C ILE A 62 3.09 5.60 6.09
N ILE A 63 4.10 4.77 6.22
CA ILE A 63 4.29 3.98 7.43
C ILE A 63 5.09 4.84 8.42
N ASN A 64 4.41 5.29 9.48
CA ASN A 64 5.04 6.01 10.57
C ASN A 64 5.19 5.07 11.78
N SER A 65 6.28 5.24 12.52
CA SER A 65 6.52 4.49 13.76
C SER A 65 6.08 5.33 14.95
N CYS A 66 5.22 4.78 15.80
CA CYS A 66 4.77 5.51 16.99
C CYS A 66 5.96 5.85 17.91
N PRO A 67 6.10 7.09 18.41
CA PRO A 67 7.22 7.47 19.28
C PRO A 67 7.19 6.80 20.67
N ASN A 68 6.04 6.28 21.10
CA ASN A 68 5.89 5.65 22.41
C ASN A 68 6.08 4.12 22.37
N CYS A 69 5.46 3.43 21.41
CA CYS A 69 5.52 1.95 21.32
C CYS A 69 6.30 1.43 20.11
N HIS A 70 6.86 2.30 19.27
CA HIS A 70 7.64 1.97 18.06
C HIS A 70 6.91 1.08 17.03
N ARG A 71 5.59 0.93 17.16
CA ARG A 71 4.79 0.15 16.21
C ARG A 71 4.65 0.90 14.90
N ARG A 72 4.86 0.18 13.79
CA ARG A 72 4.62 0.65 12.43
C ARG A 72 3.11 0.74 12.17
N MET A 73 2.62 1.91 11.76
CA MET A 73 1.22 2.17 11.45
C MET A 73 1.07 3.03 10.20
N ARG A 74 -0.05 2.87 9.49
CA ARG A 74 -0.39 3.68 8.32
C ARG A 74 -0.90 5.05 8.78
N VAL A 75 -0.34 6.10 8.20
CA VAL A 75 -0.70 7.49 8.46
C VAL A 75 -0.88 8.17 7.09
N PRO A 76 -1.94 8.95 6.84
CA PRO A 76 -2.14 9.59 5.53
C PRO A 76 -0.98 10.52 5.17
N LYS A 77 -0.59 10.58 3.90
CA LYS A 77 0.49 11.47 3.42
C LYS A 77 -0.06 12.84 3.02
N GLY A 78 0.77 13.89 3.04
CA GLY A 78 0.43 15.16 2.38
C GLY A 78 -0.70 15.98 3.00
N LYS A 79 -1.13 15.69 4.23
CA LYS A 79 -2.16 16.46 4.96
C LYS A 79 -1.61 17.51 5.92
N GLY A 80 -0.30 17.80 5.86
CA GLY A 80 0.35 18.80 6.71
C GLY A 80 0.50 18.32 8.16
N LYS A 81 0.11 19.15 9.13
CA LYS A 81 0.19 18.81 10.57
C LYS A 81 -1.07 18.07 10.99
N ILE A 82 -0.95 16.78 11.23
CA ILE A 82 -2.07 15.95 11.70
C ILE A 82 -1.86 15.50 13.15
N ARG A 83 -2.97 15.35 13.88
CA ARG A 83 -2.99 14.70 15.19
C ARG A 83 -3.25 13.21 15.00
N VAL A 84 -2.25 12.40 15.26
CA VAL A 84 -2.33 10.94 15.16
C VAL A 84 -2.52 10.36 16.55
N THR A 85 -3.44 9.41 16.67
CA THR A 85 -3.61 8.59 17.88
C THR A 85 -3.15 7.18 17.56
N CYS A 86 -2.18 6.67 18.30
CA CYS A 86 -1.72 5.30 18.11
C CYS A 86 -2.82 4.32 18.57
N PRO A 87 -3.26 3.36 17.72
CA PRO A 87 -4.30 2.40 18.12
C PRO A 87 -3.82 1.39 19.18
N HIS A 88 -2.51 1.21 19.35
CA HIS A 88 -1.95 0.25 20.30
C HIS A 88 -1.75 0.84 21.70
N CYS A 89 -1.15 2.02 21.81
CA CYS A 89 -0.83 2.65 23.09
C CYS A 89 -1.68 3.89 23.40
N GLN A 90 -2.61 4.26 22.51
CA GLN A 90 -3.50 5.43 22.63
C GLN A 90 -2.77 6.77 22.77
N HIS A 91 -1.45 6.78 22.54
CA HIS A 91 -0.63 7.98 22.60
C HIS A 91 -0.99 8.94 21.45
N LYS A 92 -1.26 10.20 21.81
CA LYS A 92 -1.64 11.27 20.87
C LYS A 92 -0.43 12.14 20.60
N TYR A 93 -0.04 12.28 19.33
CA TYR A 93 1.09 13.09 18.93
C TYR A 93 0.80 13.84 17.63
N VAL A 94 1.52 14.93 17.40
CA VAL A 94 1.43 15.71 16.16
C VAL A 94 2.59 15.31 15.28
N THR A 95 2.31 14.86 14.06
CA THR A 95 3.33 14.57 13.04
C THR A 95 3.03 15.37 11.78
N ALA A 96 4.08 15.80 11.10
CA ALA A 96 3.98 16.32 9.74
C ALA A 96 4.02 15.14 8.75
N THR A 97 3.20 15.20 7.70
CA THR A 97 3.04 14.17 6.67
C THR A 97 3.28 14.70 5.28
#